data_AF-A0A8T8LKH0-F1
#
_entry.id   AF-A0A8T8LKH0-F1
#
_cell.length_a   1.000
_cell.length_b   1.000
_cell.length_c   1.000
_cell.angle_alpha   90.00
_cell.angle_beta   90.00
_cell.angle_gamma   90.00
#
_symmetry.space_group_name_H-M   'P 1'
#
loop_
_entity.id
_entity.type
_entity.pdbx_description
1 polymer ?
#
loop_
_entity_poly.entity_id
_entity_poly.type
_entity_poly.pdbx_seq_one_letter_code
_entity_poly.pdbx_strand_id
1 'polypeptide(L)'
;MSGDGPKSGDSPAVTRVEVPVDTRAPGGTTNAYLLDGLLVDPAARTDPLDAALAERGAADAVAPAVEAIAVTHAHPDHVGAVADYAALTDATVVAREGHADRFAAATGVEPDETVAPGETVADTGVRVVDAPGHAPDHVAFAAGDSTPGSGRSVLCCGDLAVAEGSVAVTAPEGDLSAYLESLERVRDAGYNRLLPGHGPAIDDPVATCDRLIEHRLARERDVIAAIDDGAVDLDTVVDGAYEKDLAGVRDLALATVAAHVEKLVAEGRVDEAWRARLADRDFD
;
A
#
# COMPACT_ATOMS: atom_id res chain seq x y z
N MET A 1 11.54 36.97 25.03
CA MET A 1 11.86 35.53 24.83
C MET A 1 10.55 34.78 24.92
N SER A 2 9.76 34.83 23.85
CA SER A 2 8.54 34.04 23.71
C SER A 2 8.76 33.29 22.40
N GLY A 3 9.23 32.05 22.51
CA GLY A 3 9.33 31.16 21.37
C GLY A 3 7.93 30.85 20.90
N ASP A 4 7.63 31.25 19.67
CA ASP A 4 6.46 30.79 18.94
C ASP A 4 6.71 29.29 18.69
N GLY A 5 5.96 28.43 19.39
CA GLY A 5 5.95 27.01 19.08
C GLY A 5 5.44 26.78 17.65
N PRO A 6 5.66 25.59 17.07
CA PRO A 6 5.19 25.28 15.73
C PRO A 6 3.69 25.57 15.63
N LYS A 7 3.30 26.35 14.63
CA LYS A 7 1.91 26.73 14.39
C LYS A 7 1.10 25.48 14.04
N SER A 8 0.44 24.91 15.03
CA SER A 8 -0.61 23.90 14.85
C SER A 8 -1.78 24.55 14.10
N GLY A 9 -1.84 24.44 12.78
CA GLY A 9 -2.88 25.10 11.99
C GLY A 9 -2.99 24.72 10.52
N ASP A 10 -1.89 24.40 9.83
CA ASP A 10 -1.91 24.12 8.39
C ASP A 10 -2.07 22.63 8.07
N SER A 11 -2.67 22.35 6.90
CA SER A 11 -2.73 21.01 6.30
C SER A 11 -1.30 20.47 6.08
N PRO A 12 -1.09 19.15 6.15
CA PRO A 12 0.24 18.56 5.99
C PRO A 12 0.84 18.94 4.63
N ALA A 13 2.16 19.17 4.60
CA ALA A 13 2.85 19.53 3.38
C ALA A 13 3.08 18.25 2.55
N VAL A 14 2.23 18.04 1.54
CA VAL A 14 2.25 16.86 0.66
C VAL A 14 2.75 17.26 -0.72
N THR A 15 3.86 16.66 -1.16
CA THR A 15 4.29 16.67 -2.56
C THR A 15 4.16 15.26 -3.13
N ARG A 16 3.55 15.13 -4.30
CA ARG A 16 3.42 13.87 -5.04
C ARG A 16 4.21 13.96 -6.34
N VAL A 17 5.00 12.94 -6.63
CA VAL A 17 5.72 12.80 -7.90
C VAL A 17 5.37 11.44 -8.50
N GLU A 18 4.85 11.44 -9.72
CA GLU A 18 4.62 10.20 -10.49
C GLU A 18 5.96 9.73 -11.06
N VAL A 19 6.39 8.54 -10.67
CA VAL A 19 7.67 7.93 -11.01
C VAL A 19 7.44 6.80 -12.02
N PRO A 20 7.93 6.89 -13.27
CA PRO A 20 7.84 5.81 -14.23
C PRO A 20 8.63 4.58 -13.80
N VAL A 21 7.98 3.42 -13.76
CA VAL A 21 8.57 2.14 -13.37
C VAL A 21 7.94 0.97 -14.12
N ASP A 22 8.62 -0.17 -14.14
CA ASP A 22 8.07 -1.40 -14.69
C ASP A 22 7.06 -1.98 -13.71
N THR A 23 5.79 -1.66 -13.90
CA THR A 23 4.66 -2.13 -13.08
C THR A 23 3.49 -2.52 -13.97
N ARG A 24 2.68 -3.46 -13.48
CA ARG A 24 1.40 -3.83 -14.11
C ARG A 24 0.27 -2.88 -13.73
N ALA A 25 0.52 -1.94 -12.82
CA ALA A 25 -0.45 -0.93 -12.45
C ALA A 25 -0.80 -0.02 -13.65
N PRO A 26 -2.06 0.44 -13.77
CA PRO A 26 -2.47 1.34 -14.83
C PRO A 26 -1.59 2.60 -14.88
N GLY A 27 -1.05 2.91 -16.06
CA GLY A 27 -0.21 4.09 -16.29
C GLY A 27 1.30 3.88 -16.15
N GLY A 28 1.75 2.71 -15.67
CA GLY A 28 3.18 2.39 -15.60
C GLY A 28 3.99 3.32 -14.70
N THR A 29 3.37 3.80 -13.61
CA THR A 29 3.98 4.73 -12.66
C THR A 29 3.60 4.36 -11.24
N THR A 30 4.51 4.64 -10.30
CA THR A 30 4.28 4.64 -8.86
C THR A 30 4.40 6.06 -8.34
N ASN A 31 3.53 6.46 -7.43
CA ASN A 31 3.57 7.76 -6.79
C ASN A 31 4.57 7.71 -5.62
N ALA A 32 5.66 8.47 -5.75
CA ALA A 32 6.49 8.83 -4.60
C ALA A 32 5.87 10.04 -3.88
N TYR A 33 5.91 10.05 -2.55
CA TYR A 33 5.38 11.13 -1.74
C TYR A 33 6.43 11.72 -0.80
N LEU A 34 6.46 13.04 -0.69
CA LEU A 34 7.13 13.74 0.41
C LEU A 34 6.06 14.25 1.38
N LEU A 35 6.04 13.68 2.58
CA LEU A 35 5.04 13.91 3.63
C LEU A 35 5.74 14.38 4.89
N ASP A 36 5.68 15.68 5.22
CA ASP A 36 6.23 16.21 6.47
C ASP A 36 7.65 15.67 6.83
N GLY A 37 8.56 15.65 5.86
CA GLY A 37 9.94 15.17 6.03
C GLY A 37 10.17 13.69 5.68
N LEU A 38 9.12 12.90 5.49
CA LEU A 38 9.20 11.50 5.06
C LEU A 38 9.11 11.37 3.54
N LEU A 39 10.11 10.75 2.91
CA LEU A 39 10.02 10.28 1.53
C LEU A 39 9.47 8.84 1.52
N VAL A 40 8.32 8.65 0.88
CA VAL A 40 7.60 7.38 0.77
C VAL A 40 7.66 6.86 -0.67
N ASP A 41 7.94 5.56 -0.81
CA ASP A 41 7.96 4.80 -2.07
C ASP A 41 8.78 5.47 -3.20
N PRO A 42 10.08 5.76 -2.99
CA PRO A 42 10.94 6.22 -4.07
C PRO A 42 11.24 5.07 -5.04
N ALA A 43 10.28 4.79 -5.92
CA ALA A 43 10.28 3.64 -6.81
C ALA A 43 11.45 3.62 -7.82
N ALA A 44 11.92 4.80 -8.23
CA ALA A 44 13.10 5.00 -9.07
C ALA A 44 13.60 6.44 -8.94
N ARG A 45 14.88 6.66 -9.22
CA ARG A 45 15.47 8.00 -9.22
C ARG A 45 15.11 8.72 -10.51
N THR A 46 14.53 9.90 -10.40
CA THR A 46 14.09 10.68 -11.56
C THR A 46 14.35 12.17 -11.35
N ASP A 47 14.59 12.91 -12.44
CA ASP A 47 14.80 14.36 -12.38
C ASP A 47 13.65 15.11 -11.67
N PRO A 48 12.35 14.76 -11.88
CA PRO A 48 11.26 15.41 -11.16
C PRO A 48 11.29 15.15 -9.64
N LEU A 49 11.66 13.95 -9.21
CA LEU A 49 11.75 13.64 -7.79
C LEU A 49 12.95 14.34 -7.15
N ASP A 50 14.11 14.35 -7.81
CA ASP A 50 15.29 15.11 -7.38
C ASP A 50 14.97 16.62 -7.25
N ALA A 51 14.24 17.18 -8.21
CA ALA A 51 13.80 18.58 -8.18
C ALA A 51 12.84 18.86 -7.02
N ALA A 52 11.87 17.97 -6.76
CA ALA A 52 10.93 18.11 -5.65
C ALA A 52 11.64 18.13 -4.28
N LEU A 53 12.66 17.29 -4.09
CA LEU A 53 13.48 17.30 -2.87
C LEU A 53 14.28 18.60 -2.75
N ALA A 54 14.90 19.06 -3.84
CA ALA A 54 15.67 20.30 -3.85
C ALA A 54 14.81 21.54 -3.55
N GLU A 55 13.60 21.62 -4.13
CA GLU A 55 12.65 22.70 -3.86
C GLU A 55 12.21 22.72 -2.39
N ARG A 56 11.99 21.54 -1.78
CA ARG A 56 11.64 21.47 -0.36
C ARG A 56 12.79 21.94 0.53
N GLY A 57 14.02 21.48 0.27
CA GLY A 57 15.19 21.91 1.04
C GLY A 57 15.52 23.40 0.88
N ALA A 58 15.18 24.00 -0.27
CA ALA A 58 15.32 25.44 -0.46
C ALA A 58 14.24 26.24 0.28
N ALA A 59 13.04 25.69 0.46
CA ALA A 59 11.94 26.33 1.16
C ALA A 59 12.13 26.34 2.69
N ASP A 60 12.78 25.30 3.24
CA ASP A 60 13.09 25.19 4.67
C ASP A 60 14.60 25.11 4.91
N ALA A 61 15.24 26.27 5.10
CA ALA A 61 16.68 26.35 5.30
C ALA A 61 17.14 25.83 6.68
N VAL A 62 16.21 25.37 7.54
CA VAL A 62 16.48 24.95 8.92
C VAL A 62 16.30 23.43 9.09
N ALA A 63 15.34 22.82 8.40
CA ALA A 63 15.11 21.37 8.39
C ALA A 63 15.65 20.71 7.11
N PRO A 64 16.14 19.46 7.16
CA PRO A 64 16.52 18.74 5.95
C PRO A 64 15.28 18.51 5.06
N ALA A 65 15.49 18.45 3.74
CA ALA A 65 14.40 18.20 2.79
C ALA A 65 13.70 16.84 3.02
N VAL A 66 14.48 15.86 3.47
CA VAL A 66 14.08 14.50 3.81
C VAL A 66 14.78 14.13 5.12
N GLU A 67 13.99 13.79 6.13
CA GLU A 67 14.45 13.33 7.45
C GLU A 67 14.52 11.79 7.49
N ALA A 68 13.55 11.14 6.82
CA ALA A 68 13.45 9.70 6.76
C ALA A 68 12.98 9.22 5.38
N ILE A 69 13.32 7.98 5.06
CA ILE A 69 12.85 7.24 3.89
C ILE A 69 12.15 5.98 4.39
N ALA A 70 10.94 5.72 3.92
CA ALA A 70 10.23 4.49 4.19
C ALA A 70 9.49 4.02 2.93
N VAL A 71 9.07 2.76 2.93
CA VAL A 71 8.21 2.20 1.88
C VAL A 71 6.93 1.67 2.50
N THR A 72 5.84 1.73 1.75
CA THR A 72 4.57 1.14 2.15
C THR A 72 4.69 -0.38 2.20
N HIS A 73 5.43 -0.99 1.27
CA HIS A 73 5.77 -2.41 1.25
C HIS A 73 6.92 -2.70 0.27
N ALA A 74 7.48 -3.90 0.36
CA ALA A 74 8.68 -4.33 -0.36
C ALA A 74 8.44 -4.90 -1.77
N HIS A 75 7.41 -4.45 -2.50
CA HIS A 75 7.27 -4.81 -3.92
C HIS A 75 8.21 -3.99 -4.81
N PRO A 76 8.71 -4.56 -5.93
CA PRO A 76 9.80 -3.96 -6.71
C PRO A 76 9.50 -2.54 -7.23
N ASP A 77 8.25 -2.24 -7.55
CA ASP A 77 7.81 -0.96 -8.07
C ASP A 77 7.62 0.13 -7.00
N HIS A 78 7.98 -0.13 -5.74
CA HIS A 78 7.97 0.87 -4.65
C HIS A 78 9.38 1.20 -4.12
N VAL A 79 10.34 0.27 -4.28
CA VAL A 79 11.59 0.27 -3.52
C VAL A 79 12.83 0.73 -4.30
N GLY A 80 12.73 0.85 -5.62
CA GLY A 80 13.90 0.80 -6.52
C GLY A 80 14.97 1.88 -6.33
N ALA A 81 14.65 3.03 -5.73
CA ALA A 81 15.62 4.09 -5.43
C ALA A 81 15.79 4.41 -3.95
N VAL A 82 15.35 3.53 -3.03
CA VAL A 82 15.59 3.69 -1.59
C VAL A 82 17.09 3.89 -1.32
N ALA A 83 17.95 3.04 -1.89
CA ALA A 83 19.40 3.13 -1.72
C ALA A 83 20.01 4.43 -2.26
N ASP A 84 19.53 4.87 -3.44
CA ASP A 84 20.01 6.09 -4.08
C ASP A 84 19.67 7.33 -3.26
N TYR A 85 18.43 7.42 -2.76
CA TYR A 85 17.99 8.56 -1.98
C TYR A 85 18.55 8.56 -0.56
N ALA A 86 18.76 7.39 0.06
CA ALA A 86 19.46 7.29 1.34
C ALA A 86 20.88 7.88 1.23
N ALA A 87 21.63 7.49 0.20
CA ALA A 87 22.97 8.01 -0.06
C ALA A 87 23.00 9.49 -0.46
N LEU A 88 21.93 10.00 -1.08
CA LEU A 88 21.84 11.40 -1.51
C LEU A 88 21.49 12.35 -0.37
N THR A 89 20.71 11.89 0.60
CA THR A 89 20.05 12.75 1.61
C THR A 89 20.57 12.57 3.03
N ASP A 90 21.33 11.50 3.30
CA ASP A 90 21.69 11.07 4.66
C ASP A 90 20.46 10.86 5.57
N ALA A 91 19.28 10.63 4.98
CA ALA A 91 18.02 10.39 5.70
C ALA A 91 18.01 9.02 6.37
N THR A 92 17.29 8.91 7.49
CA THR A 92 17.12 7.65 8.22
C THR A 92 16.26 6.70 7.40
N VAL A 93 16.78 5.51 7.07
CA VAL A 93 16.03 4.47 6.37
C VAL A 93 15.25 3.65 7.37
N VAL A 94 13.92 3.65 7.25
CA VAL A 94 13.01 3.03 8.22
C VAL A 94 12.21 1.90 7.56
N ALA A 95 12.26 0.70 8.15
CA ALA A 95 11.45 -0.44 7.75
C ALA A 95 10.34 -0.75 8.76
N ARG A 96 9.31 -1.50 8.36
CA ARG A 96 8.31 -2.03 9.29
C ARG A 96 8.95 -3.02 10.27
N GLU A 97 8.62 -2.89 11.55
CA GLU A 97 9.01 -3.85 12.58
C GLU A 97 8.62 -5.29 12.17
N GLY A 98 9.55 -6.23 12.35
CA GLY A 98 9.36 -7.63 11.97
C GLY A 98 9.62 -7.95 10.49
N HIS A 99 9.90 -6.96 9.65
CA HIS A 99 10.10 -7.13 8.20
C HIS A 99 11.42 -6.55 7.66
N ALA A 100 12.39 -6.28 8.53
CA ALA A 100 13.70 -5.73 8.14
C ALA A 100 14.43 -6.58 7.07
N ASP A 101 14.46 -7.91 7.24
CA ASP A 101 15.11 -8.81 6.27
C ASP A 101 14.46 -8.74 4.87
N ARG A 102 13.12 -8.66 4.82
CA ARG A 102 12.37 -8.53 3.57
C ARG A 102 12.63 -7.17 2.91
N PHE A 103 12.64 -6.11 3.72
CA PHE A 103 12.98 -4.76 3.26
C PHE A 103 14.41 -4.72 2.68
N ALA A 104 15.40 -5.26 3.40
CA ALA A 104 16.79 -5.27 2.96
C ALA A 104 16.98 -6.09 1.67
N ALA A 105 16.29 -7.24 1.56
CA ALA A 105 16.31 -8.05 0.35
C ALA A 105 15.74 -7.30 -0.87
N ALA A 106 14.69 -6.50 -0.69
CA ALA A 106 14.04 -5.77 -1.78
C ALA A 106 14.77 -4.46 -2.16
N THR A 107 15.32 -3.75 -1.18
CA THR A 107 15.94 -2.43 -1.36
C THR A 107 17.45 -2.48 -1.58
N GLY A 108 18.10 -3.57 -1.15
CA GLY A 108 19.55 -3.69 -1.09
C GLY A 108 20.21 -2.89 0.04
N VAL A 109 19.43 -2.37 1.00
CA VAL A 109 19.89 -1.56 2.12
C VAL A 109 19.32 -2.08 3.44
N GLU A 110 20.20 -2.28 4.43
CA GLU A 110 19.77 -2.55 5.79
C GLU A 110 19.10 -1.29 6.36
N PRO A 111 17.87 -1.39 6.92
CA PRO A 111 17.24 -0.24 7.53
C PRO A 111 18.04 0.21 8.77
N ASP A 112 18.14 1.52 8.96
CA ASP A 112 18.76 2.11 10.15
C ASP A 112 17.90 1.86 11.39
N GLU A 113 16.58 1.92 11.21
CA GLU A 113 15.57 1.74 12.26
C GLU A 113 14.38 0.90 11.78
N THR A 114 13.66 0.33 12.74
CA THR A 114 12.36 -0.29 12.49
C THR A 114 11.27 0.42 13.27
N VAL A 115 10.07 0.50 12.70
CA VAL A 115 8.92 1.20 13.29
C VAL A 115 7.69 0.30 13.36
N ALA A 116 6.98 0.32 14.47
CA ALA A 116 5.72 -0.42 14.65
C ALA A 116 4.50 0.44 14.25
N PRO A 117 3.39 -0.18 13.82
CA PRO A 117 2.15 0.55 13.61
C PRO A 117 1.69 1.33 14.85
N GLY A 118 1.26 2.58 14.64
CA GLY A 118 0.88 3.51 15.70
C GLY A 118 2.02 4.42 16.18
N GLU A 119 3.27 4.09 15.85
CA GLU A 119 4.44 4.92 16.16
C GLU A 119 4.66 5.99 15.10
N THR A 120 5.53 6.95 15.42
CA THR A 120 5.96 8.02 14.52
C THR A 120 7.25 7.60 13.82
N VAL A 121 7.38 7.90 12.53
CA VAL A 121 8.55 7.52 11.73
C VAL A 121 9.70 8.48 12.06
N ALA A 122 10.76 7.96 12.69
CA ALA A 122 11.92 8.74 13.11
C ALA A 122 11.50 10.04 13.85
N ASP A 123 12.16 11.16 13.54
CA ASP A 123 11.85 12.49 14.10
C ASP A 123 10.77 13.27 13.31
N THR A 124 10.09 12.62 12.36
CA THR A 124 9.07 13.26 11.51
C THR A 124 7.76 13.50 12.26
N GLY A 125 6.77 14.12 11.60
CA GLY A 125 5.39 14.20 12.08
C GLY A 125 4.48 13.05 11.63
N VAL A 126 5.02 12.05 10.93
CA VAL A 126 4.23 11.04 10.20
C VAL A 126 4.08 9.77 11.02
N ARG A 127 2.84 9.29 11.17
CA ARG A 127 2.52 8.07 11.92
C ARG A 127 2.32 6.88 11.01
N VAL A 128 2.79 5.72 11.44
CA VAL A 128 2.57 4.45 10.77
C VAL A 128 1.18 3.93 11.08
N VAL A 129 0.49 3.42 10.07
CA VAL A 129 -0.85 2.81 10.15
C VAL A 129 -0.76 1.39 9.63
N ASP A 130 -1.22 0.44 10.42
CA ASP A 130 -1.26 -0.97 10.03
C ASP A 130 -2.27 -1.15 8.88
N ALA A 131 -1.81 -1.70 7.76
CA ALA A 131 -2.61 -1.91 6.56
C ALA A 131 -2.29 -3.26 5.87
N PRO A 132 -2.16 -4.38 6.61
CA PRO A 132 -1.83 -5.67 6.00
C PRO A 132 -2.90 -6.12 5.01
N GLY A 133 -2.51 -7.03 4.13
CA GLY A 133 -3.42 -7.75 3.25
C GLY A 133 -2.95 -7.75 1.80
N HIS A 134 -2.45 -6.63 1.27
CA HIS A 134 -1.83 -6.62 -0.07
C HIS A 134 -0.47 -7.35 -0.06
N ALA A 135 0.36 -7.02 0.93
CA ALA A 135 1.64 -7.65 1.20
C ALA A 135 1.78 -7.88 2.71
N PRO A 136 2.58 -8.86 3.16
CA PRO A 136 2.74 -9.17 4.57
C PRO A 136 3.33 -8.01 5.37
N ASP A 137 4.18 -7.20 4.74
CA ASP A 137 4.86 -6.03 5.30
C ASP A 137 4.13 -4.70 5.05
N HIS A 138 2.92 -4.72 4.45
CA HIS A 138 2.22 -3.49 4.06
C HIS A 138 1.80 -2.60 5.24
N VAL A 139 2.17 -1.31 5.15
CA VAL A 139 1.79 -0.22 6.04
C VAL A 139 1.40 1.02 5.23
N ALA A 140 0.64 1.89 5.88
CA ALA A 140 0.30 3.21 5.38
C ALA A 140 0.85 4.32 6.30
N PHE A 141 0.95 5.54 5.79
CA PHE A 141 1.55 6.68 6.50
C PHE A 141 0.55 7.83 6.65
N ALA A 142 0.20 8.15 7.88
CA ALA A 142 -0.75 9.21 8.21
C ALA A 142 -0.02 10.51 8.58
N ALA A 143 -0.40 11.60 7.91
CA ALA A 143 0.14 12.94 8.16
C ALA A 143 -1.00 13.94 8.46
N GLY A 144 -0.65 15.05 9.09
CA GLY A 144 -1.59 16.12 9.46
C GLY A 144 -2.29 15.92 10.81
N ASP A 145 -3.33 16.71 11.06
CA ASP A 145 -4.01 16.78 12.35
C ASP A 145 -4.86 15.52 12.62
N SER A 146 -4.39 14.68 13.53
CA SER A 146 -5.03 13.44 13.96
C SER A 146 -6.26 13.63 14.85
N THR A 147 -6.61 14.87 15.21
CA THR A 147 -7.83 15.15 15.99
C THR A 147 -9.06 14.69 15.19
N PRO A 148 -9.93 13.82 15.76
CA PRO A 148 -11.13 13.37 15.06
C PRO A 148 -12.01 14.54 14.59
N GLY A 149 -12.38 14.54 13.31
CA GLY A 149 -13.15 15.61 12.69
C GLY A 149 -12.37 16.88 12.35
N SER A 150 -11.03 16.87 12.45
CA SER A 150 -10.17 18.01 12.09
C SER A 150 -10.32 18.41 10.62
N GLY A 151 -10.69 17.46 9.76
CA GLY A 151 -10.74 17.70 8.32
C GLY A 151 -9.35 17.82 7.67
N ARG A 152 -8.26 17.51 8.39
CA ARG A 152 -6.88 17.83 7.99
C ARG A 152 -5.89 16.68 8.04
N SER A 153 -6.35 15.43 8.18
CA SER A 153 -5.52 14.24 8.08
C SER A 153 -5.58 13.64 6.67
N VAL A 154 -4.42 13.19 6.18
CA VAL A 154 -4.28 12.43 4.93
C VAL A 154 -3.61 11.10 5.23
N LEU A 155 -3.86 10.10 4.38
CA LEU A 155 -3.22 8.79 4.47
C LEU A 155 -2.53 8.46 3.16
N CYS A 156 -1.20 8.35 3.15
CA CYS A 156 -0.50 7.67 2.08
C CYS A 156 -0.72 6.17 2.25
N CYS A 157 -1.61 5.63 1.42
CA CYS A 157 -2.16 4.30 1.60
C CYS A 157 -1.46 3.24 0.74
N GLY A 158 -0.47 3.63 -0.08
CA GLY A 158 0.21 2.73 -1.01
C GLY A 158 -0.81 1.90 -1.79
N ASP A 159 -0.56 0.60 -1.82
CA ASP A 159 -1.41 -0.39 -2.47
C ASP A 159 -2.53 -0.94 -1.57
N LEU A 160 -3.10 -0.13 -0.67
CA LEU A 160 -4.33 -0.48 0.03
C LEU A 160 -5.58 -0.09 -0.78
N ALA A 161 -5.55 1.06 -1.46
CA ALA A 161 -6.71 1.61 -2.17
C ALA A 161 -6.28 2.35 -3.44
N VAL A 162 -7.14 2.31 -4.46
CA VAL A 162 -6.96 3.03 -5.74
C VAL A 162 -8.26 3.72 -6.13
N ALA A 163 -8.15 4.89 -6.77
CA ALA A 163 -9.31 5.70 -7.17
C ALA A 163 -10.19 4.97 -8.21
N GLU A 164 -9.56 4.26 -9.14
CA GLU A 164 -10.21 3.52 -10.21
C GLU A 164 -9.69 2.08 -10.25
N GLY A 165 -10.55 1.13 -10.63
CA GLY A 165 -10.19 -0.29 -10.62
C GLY A 165 -10.14 -0.89 -9.21
N SER A 166 -9.21 -1.82 -9.01
CA SER A 166 -9.02 -2.54 -7.75
C SER A 166 -7.55 -2.89 -7.56
N VAL A 167 -7.11 -3.02 -6.30
CA VAL A 167 -5.74 -3.43 -5.92
C VAL A 167 -5.62 -4.95 -5.99
N ALA A 168 -4.60 -5.51 -6.62
CA ALA A 168 -4.36 -6.96 -6.58
C ALA A 168 -4.12 -7.44 -5.13
N VAL A 169 -4.79 -8.52 -4.72
CA VAL A 169 -4.52 -9.20 -3.45
C VAL A 169 -4.42 -10.67 -3.78
N THR A 170 -3.20 -11.17 -3.82
CA THR A 170 -2.84 -12.42 -4.49
C THR A 170 -2.07 -13.35 -3.57
N ALA A 171 -2.44 -14.63 -3.55
CA ALA A 171 -1.65 -15.64 -2.87
C ALA A 171 -0.25 -15.77 -3.51
N PRO A 172 0.79 -16.14 -2.75
CA PRO A 172 0.76 -16.49 -1.33
C PRO A 172 0.94 -15.29 -0.37
N GLU A 173 1.30 -14.11 -0.88
CA GLU A 173 1.64 -12.96 -0.03
C GLU A 173 0.42 -12.23 0.51
N GLY A 174 -0.65 -12.18 -0.28
CA GLY A 174 -1.86 -11.43 0.03
C GLY A 174 -2.82 -12.20 0.93
N ASP A 175 -3.43 -11.48 1.87
CA ASP A 175 -4.47 -11.96 2.78
C ASP A 175 -5.72 -11.10 2.60
N LEU A 176 -6.79 -11.69 2.05
CA LEU A 176 -8.03 -10.97 1.79
C LEU A 176 -8.82 -10.63 3.06
N SER A 177 -8.67 -11.40 4.14
CA SER A 177 -9.32 -11.07 5.41
C SER A 177 -8.66 -9.83 5.99
N ALA A 178 -7.33 -9.84 6.07
CA ALA A 178 -6.56 -8.69 6.55
C ALA A 178 -6.78 -7.44 5.67
N TYR A 179 -6.83 -7.61 4.34
CA TYR A 179 -7.09 -6.51 3.41
C TYR A 179 -8.47 -5.86 3.64
N LEU A 180 -9.53 -6.67 3.81
CA LEU A 180 -10.87 -6.16 4.10
C LEU A 180 -10.93 -5.44 5.45
N GLU A 181 -10.32 -6.00 6.49
CA GLU A 181 -10.21 -5.35 7.81
C GLU A 181 -9.44 -4.02 7.74
N SER A 182 -8.37 -3.95 6.94
CA SER A 182 -7.61 -2.73 6.70
C SER A 182 -8.44 -1.66 5.99
N LEU A 183 -9.24 -2.03 4.97
CA LEU A 183 -10.15 -1.12 4.29
C LEU A 183 -11.24 -0.58 5.23
N GLU A 184 -11.83 -1.43 6.07
CA GLU A 184 -12.83 -1.02 7.07
C GLU A 184 -12.22 -0.05 8.08
N ARG A 185 -11.02 -0.34 8.58
CA ARG A 185 -10.29 0.55 9.50
C ARG A 185 -10.03 1.92 8.88
N VAL A 186 -9.60 1.97 7.62
CA VAL A 186 -9.32 3.23 6.91
C VAL A 186 -10.60 4.00 6.60
N ARG A 187 -11.68 3.31 6.20
CA ARG A 187 -13.01 3.90 6.01
C ARG A 187 -13.48 4.63 7.28
N ASP A 188 -13.30 3.99 8.43
CA ASP A 188 -13.83 4.47 9.71
C ASP A 188 -12.89 5.48 10.42
N ALA A 189 -11.66 5.65 9.94
CA ALA A 189 -10.64 6.51 10.54
C ALA A 189 -10.82 8.01 10.28
N GLY A 190 -11.70 8.41 9.36
CA GLY A 190 -12.02 9.83 9.11
C GLY A 190 -10.90 10.62 8.42
N TYR A 191 -10.07 9.96 7.60
CA TYR A 191 -9.13 10.65 6.71
C TYR A 191 -9.86 11.48 5.66
N ASN A 192 -9.26 12.58 5.23
CA ASN A 192 -9.85 13.50 4.25
C ASN A 192 -9.51 13.13 2.81
N ARG A 193 -8.34 12.50 2.65
CA ARG A 193 -7.83 12.08 1.36
C ARG A 193 -6.95 10.85 1.55
N LEU A 194 -7.05 9.91 0.62
CA LEU A 194 -6.07 8.84 0.49
C LEU A 194 -5.11 9.16 -0.66
N LEU A 195 -3.84 8.87 -0.46
CA LEU A 195 -2.76 9.09 -1.42
C LEU A 195 -2.24 7.71 -1.84
N PRO A 196 -2.74 7.15 -2.96
CA PRO A 196 -2.45 5.78 -3.35
C PRO A 196 -1.06 5.64 -3.97
N GLY A 197 -0.54 4.41 -3.97
CA GLY A 197 0.69 4.04 -4.68
C GLY A 197 0.56 4.27 -6.19
N HIS A 198 -0.64 4.12 -6.75
CA HIS A 198 -0.89 4.32 -8.18
C HIS A 198 -2.12 5.17 -8.46
N GLY A 199 -2.06 5.95 -9.54
CA GLY A 199 -3.16 6.78 -10.00
C GLY A 199 -3.38 8.06 -9.19
N PRO A 200 -4.55 8.71 -9.34
CA PRO A 200 -4.84 10.00 -8.71
C PRO A 200 -5.15 9.84 -7.21
N ALA A 201 -5.00 10.94 -6.46
CA ALA A 201 -5.44 11.00 -5.07
C ALA A 201 -6.96 10.78 -4.94
N ILE A 202 -7.39 10.26 -3.79
CA ILE A 202 -8.76 9.86 -3.51
C ILE A 202 -9.40 10.87 -2.55
N ASP A 203 -10.33 11.68 -3.04
CA ASP A 203 -11.02 12.73 -2.28
C ASP A 203 -12.22 12.24 -1.46
N ASP A 204 -12.73 11.04 -1.75
CA ASP A 204 -13.79 10.39 -0.98
C ASP A 204 -13.30 9.01 -0.48
N PRO A 205 -12.57 8.99 0.65
CA PRO A 205 -12.03 7.75 1.22
C PRO A 205 -13.13 6.73 1.55
N VAL A 206 -14.25 7.18 2.11
CA VAL A 206 -15.35 6.31 2.55
C VAL A 206 -15.96 5.60 1.36
N ALA A 207 -16.39 6.34 0.33
CA ALA A 207 -17.00 5.74 -0.84
C ALA A 207 -16.03 4.82 -1.59
N THR A 208 -14.74 5.14 -1.59
CA THR A 208 -13.71 4.32 -2.24
C THR A 208 -13.49 3.00 -1.50
N CYS A 209 -13.36 3.05 -0.18
CA CYS A 209 -13.24 1.84 0.64
C CYS A 209 -14.49 0.94 0.49
N ASP A 210 -15.70 1.51 0.57
CA ASP A 210 -16.94 0.75 0.38
C ASP A 210 -17.01 0.08 -1.00
N ARG A 211 -16.60 0.79 -2.05
CA ARG A 211 -16.52 0.23 -3.41
C ARG A 211 -15.55 -0.94 -3.50
N LEU A 212 -14.37 -0.82 -2.89
CA LEU A 212 -13.35 -1.87 -2.91
C LEU A 212 -13.79 -3.09 -2.07
N ILE A 213 -14.41 -2.87 -0.91
CA ILE A 213 -15.00 -3.93 -0.08
C ILE A 213 -16.07 -4.68 -0.87
N GLU A 214 -17.06 -3.98 -1.44
CA GLU A 214 -18.13 -4.63 -2.21
C GLU A 214 -17.57 -5.36 -3.44
N HIS A 215 -16.55 -4.83 -4.11
CA HIS A 215 -15.90 -5.52 -5.22
C HIS A 215 -15.32 -6.88 -4.79
N ARG A 216 -14.70 -6.95 -3.60
CA ARG A 216 -14.14 -8.19 -3.06
C ARG A 216 -15.21 -9.17 -2.59
N LEU A 217 -16.25 -8.67 -1.93
CA LEU A 217 -17.37 -9.51 -1.50
C LEU A 217 -18.19 -10.04 -2.69
N ALA A 218 -18.33 -9.26 -3.76
CA ALA A 218 -18.92 -9.72 -5.01
C ALA A 218 -18.08 -10.85 -5.62
N ARG A 219 -16.77 -10.66 -5.73
CA ARG A 219 -15.86 -11.69 -6.21
C ARG A 219 -15.95 -12.99 -5.41
N GLU A 220 -16.01 -12.86 -4.10
CA GLU A 220 -16.14 -14.00 -3.20
C GLU A 220 -17.43 -14.80 -3.45
N ARG A 221 -18.55 -14.11 -3.69
CA ARG A 221 -19.82 -14.76 -4.07
C ARG A 221 -19.68 -15.54 -5.38
N ASP A 222 -18.97 -14.97 -6.36
CA ASP A 222 -18.74 -15.63 -7.64
C ASP A 222 -17.84 -16.87 -7.50
N VAL A 223 -16.80 -16.80 -6.65
CA VAL A 223 -15.93 -17.95 -6.33
C VAL A 223 -16.72 -19.07 -5.66
N ILE A 224 -17.57 -18.76 -4.68
CA ILE A 224 -18.43 -19.76 -4.03
C ILE A 224 -19.37 -20.39 -5.06
N ALA A 225 -20.03 -19.58 -5.88
CA ALA A 225 -20.96 -20.08 -6.90
C ALA A 225 -20.25 -21.05 -7.87
N ALA A 226 -19.05 -20.73 -8.34
CA ALA A 226 -18.29 -21.61 -9.22
C ALA A 226 -17.93 -22.95 -8.55
N ILE A 227 -17.60 -22.95 -7.25
CA ILE A 227 -17.33 -24.17 -6.48
C ILE A 227 -18.62 -24.99 -6.27
N ASP A 228 -19.73 -24.34 -5.91
CA ASP A 228 -21.02 -24.99 -5.70
C ASP A 228 -21.58 -25.60 -7.01
N ASP A 229 -21.28 -24.99 -8.16
CA ASP A 229 -21.60 -25.49 -9.49
C ASP A 229 -20.68 -26.64 -9.96
N GLY A 230 -19.71 -27.03 -9.13
CA GLY A 230 -18.91 -28.25 -9.29
C GLY A 230 -17.49 -28.04 -9.81
N ALA A 231 -16.93 -26.83 -9.74
CA ALA A 231 -15.51 -26.62 -10.01
C ALA A 231 -14.64 -27.47 -9.06
N VAL A 232 -13.64 -28.15 -9.62
CA VAL A 232 -12.73 -29.05 -8.87
C VAL A 232 -11.28 -28.56 -8.84
N ASP A 233 -10.97 -27.49 -9.57
CA ASP A 233 -9.66 -26.85 -9.67
C ASP A 233 -9.79 -25.32 -9.81
N LEU A 234 -8.70 -24.59 -9.53
CA LEU A 234 -8.67 -23.12 -9.58
C LEU A 234 -8.97 -22.55 -10.97
N ASP A 235 -8.52 -23.21 -12.03
CA ASP A 235 -8.74 -22.74 -13.40
C ASP A 235 -10.24 -22.67 -13.72
N THR A 236 -10.99 -23.70 -13.32
CA THR A 236 -12.45 -23.74 -13.47
C THR A 236 -13.14 -22.70 -12.59
N VAL A 237 -12.63 -22.47 -11.37
CA VAL A 237 -13.15 -21.39 -10.49
C VAL A 237 -12.90 -20.02 -11.12
N VAL A 238 -11.72 -19.76 -11.68
CA VAL A 238 -11.41 -18.50 -12.38
C VAL A 238 -12.34 -18.31 -13.56
N ASP A 239 -12.56 -19.34 -14.38
CA ASP A 239 -13.45 -19.27 -15.54
C ASP A 239 -14.91 -18.99 -15.14
N GLY A 240 -15.37 -19.52 -14.00
CA GLY A 240 -16.69 -19.24 -13.45
C GLY A 240 -16.80 -17.88 -12.76
N ALA A 241 -15.72 -17.41 -12.13
CA ALA A 241 -15.73 -16.19 -11.33
C ALA A 241 -15.44 -14.91 -12.13
N TYR A 242 -14.90 -15.02 -13.34
CA TYR A 242 -14.60 -13.88 -14.22
C TYR A 242 -15.44 -13.91 -15.50
N GLU A 243 -16.37 -12.97 -15.65
CA GLU A 243 -17.19 -12.84 -16.87
C GLU A 243 -16.44 -12.23 -18.08
N LYS A 244 -15.21 -11.73 -17.90
CA LYS A 244 -14.48 -10.92 -18.89
C LYS A 244 -13.27 -11.67 -19.46
N ASP A 245 -12.82 -11.23 -20.63
CA ASP A 245 -11.54 -11.66 -21.18
C ASP A 245 -10.40 -11.32 -20.20
N LEU A 246 -9.64 -12.36 -19.82
CA LEU A 246 -8.51 -12.30 -18.89
C LEU A 246 -7.16 -12.30 -19.62
N ALA A 247 -7.14 -12.09 -20.94
CA ALA A 247 -5.92 -12.01 -21.71
C ALA A 247 -4.94 -11.00 -21.09
N GLY A 248 -3.76 -11.50 -20.69
CA GLY A 248 -2.68 -10.69 -20.11
C GLY A 248 -2.73 -10.50 -18.59
N VAL A 249 -3.77 -10.96 -17.88
CA VAL A 249 -3.89 -10.85 -16.41
C VAL A 249 -4.43 -12.12 -15.74
N ARG A 250 -4.44 -13.26 -16.46
CA ARG A 250 -5.00 -14.52 -15.96
C ARG A 250 -4.23 -15.06 -14.77
N ASP A 251 -2.92 -14.89 -14.73
CA ASP A 251 -2.05 -15.25 -13.61
C ASP A 251 -2.46 -14.50 -12.34
N LEU A 252 -2.63 -13.18 -12.41
CA LEU A 252 -3.12 -12.37 -11.29
C LEU A 252 -4.54 -12.75 -10.86
N ALA A 253 -5.42 -13.05 -11.82
CA ALA A 253 -6.77 -13.51 -11.56
C ALA A 253 -6.77 -14.85 -10.80
N LEU A 254 -5.91 -15.78 -11.22
CA LEU A 254 -5.75 -17.08 -10.58
C LEU A 254 -5.22 -16.94 -9.16
N ALA A 255 -4.17 -16.14 -8.95
CA ALA A 255 -3.61 -15.90 -7.62
C ALA A 255 -4.59 -15.14 -6.70
N THR A 256 -5.43 -14.26 -7.26
CA THR A 256 -6.51 -13.58 -6.52
C THR A 256 -7.59 -14.58 -6.09
N VAL A 257 -8.00 -15.48 -6.98
CA VAL A 257 -8.98 -16.53 -6.65
C VAL A 257 -8.42 -17.49 -5.61
N ALA A 258 -7.13 -17.83 -5.69
CA ALA A 258 -6.46 -18.62 -4.66
C ALA A 258 -6.58 -17.95 -3.28
N ALA A 259 -6.27 -16.66 -3.16
CA ALA A 259 -6.46 -15.91 -1.90
C ALA A 259 -7.91 -15.93 -1.42
N HIS A 260 -8.90 -15.86 -2.32
CA HIS A 260 -10.32 -15.98 -1.95
C HIS A 260 -10.63 -17.37 -1.38
N VAL A 261 -10.13 -18.42 -2.03
CA VAL A 261 -10.33 -19.80 -1.55
C VAL A 261 -9.64 -20.02 -0.20
N GLU A 262 -8.44 -19.49 0.02
CA GLU A 262 -7.74 -19.57 1.31
C GLU A 262 -8.56 -18.96 2.45
N LYS A 263 -9.04 -17.73 2.25
CA LYS A 263 -9.94 -17.04 3.18
C LYS A 263 -11.21 -17.87 3.44
N LEU A 264 -11.88 -18.32 2.39
CA LEU A 264 -13.15 -19.06 2.51
C LEU A 264 -12.99 -20.41 3.23
N VAL A 265 -11.86 -21.09 3.02
CA VAL A 265 -11.52 -22.32 3.74
C VAL A 265 -11.22 -22.02 5.21
N ALA A 266 -10.49 -20.94 5.52
CA ALA A 266 -10.25 -20.51 6.90
C ALA A 266 -11.55 -20.16 7.64
N GLU A 267 -12.54 -19.59 6.94
CA GLU A 267 -13.88 -19.28 7.46
C GLU A 267 -14.82 -20.51 7.52
N GLY A 268 -14.41 -21.67 7.01
CA GLY A 268 -15.25 -22.87 6.95
C GLY A 268 -16.41 -22.78 5.96
N ARG A 269 -16.33 -21.88 4.97
CA ARG A 269 -17.33 -21.67 3.92
C ARG A 269 -17.05 -22.48 2.65
N VAL A 270 -15.83 -22.98 2.49
CA VAL A 270 -15.39 -23.92 1.45
C VAL A 270 -14.72 -25.11 2.12
N ASP A 271 -14.90 -26.31 1.55
CA ASP A 271 -14.38 -27.57 2.09
C ASP A 271 -12.84 -27.55 2.26
N GLU A 272 -12.34 -28.08 3.39
CA GLU A 272 -10.91 -28.07 3.71
C GLU A 272 -10.02 -28.80 2.69
N ALA A 273 -10.58 -29.71 1.87
CA ALA A 273 -9.86 -30.37 0.79
C ALA A 273 -9.27 -29.36 -0.22
N TRP A 274 -9.82 -28.15 -0.32
CA TRP A 274 -9.24 -27.10 -1.14
C TRP A 274 -7.86 -26.63 -0.67
N ARG A 275 -7.47 -26.79 0.60
CA ARG A 275 -6.09 -26.47 1.04
C ARG A 275 -5.05 -27.29 0.27
N ALA A 276 -5.32 -28.58 0.07
CA ALA A 276 -4.43 -29.45 -0.70
C ALA A 276 -4.38 -29.05 -2.18
N ARG A 277 -5.51 -28.63 -2.75
CA ARG A 277 -5.59 -28.17 -4.15
C ARG A 277 -4.78 -26.89 -4.41
N LEU A 278 -4.60 -26.06 -3.37
CA LEU A 278 -3.78 -24.85 -3.42
C LEU A 278 -2.30 -25.16 -3.24
N ALA A 279 -1.95 -26.04 -2.29
CA ALA A 279 -0.56 -26.37 -1.95
C ALA A 279 0.24 -27.01 -3.10
N ASP A 280 -0.44 -27.66 -4.04
CA ASP A 280 0.18 -28.30 -5.21
C ASP A 280 0.51 -27.31 -6.35
N ARG A 281 0.25 -26.00 -6.19
CA ARG A 281 0.44 -24.99 -7.23
C ARG A 281 1.61 -24.05 -6.94
N ASP A 282 2.35 -23.76 -8.00
CA ASP A 282 3.35 -22.70 -8.05
C ASP A 282 2.68 -21.41 -8.56
N PHE A 283 2.88 -20.32 -7.84
CA PHE A 283 2.33 -18.99 -8.18
C PHE A 283 3.42 -18.00 -8.63
N ASP A 284 4.69 -18.47 -8.73
CA ASP A 284 5.85 -17.74 -9.26
C ASP A 284 5.85 -17.64 -10.81
#